data_AF-A0A0L7R4W4-F1
#
_entry.id   AF-A0A0L7R4W4-F1
#
_cell.length_a   1.000
_cell.length_b   1.000
_cell.length_c   1.000
_cell.angle_alpha   90.00
_cell.angle_beta   90.00
_cell.angle_gamma   90.00
#
_symmetry.space_group_name_H-M   'P 1'
#
loop_
_entity.id
_entity.type
_entity.pdbx_description
1 polymer ?
#
loop_
_entity_poly.entity_id
_entity_poly.type
_entity_poly.pdbx_seq_one_letter_code
_entity_poly.pdbx_strand_id
1 'polypeptide(L)'
;MACVREHTENIYFLDALNLFIETQWLYNTPVTDLLTKGLLDLFPKQWLNVLQTLENEELNDFVVRKITKPQWSETLKNFVNKCSCINRLPTMNTMLSTKLPKNLQIGLSLKKQHEIIHLTHLIHTQCAPQNIKIIVDLGTGLGYICQLLFHLYGYQVLGLEKNQAIVNNARNRQLKICLKSAINNNNFDIGFFLRQPFLRLACQEPADRWCNMSIKTHNEHSFYVLARAVLQLYAAKNGFFLKKRNRKGTRKSQCLNFETYVRDSLHRYILQPSKGDKVEEQDVQSNLDMHEKNIMQLWKVHCNKLKIVEMYTGLQLMLQAPAESFILQDRLCWMAEQGLEAKIIPVMNKRLSPRAYAIVSRKRQ
;
A
#
# COMPACT_ATOMS: atom_id res chain seq x y z
N MET A 1 -33.88 -25.23 15.39
CA MET A 1 -32.54 -24.61 15.36
C MET A 1 -32.36 -23.60 14.23
N ALA A 2 -32.57 -23.96 12.95
CA ALA A 2 -32.40 -23.03 11.81
C ALA A 2 -33.17 -21.70 11.95
N CYS A 3 -34.50 -21.75 12.12
CA CYS A 3 -35.36 -20.56 12.30
C CYS A 3 -34.90 -19.63 13.47
N VAL A 4 -34.43 -20.19 14.59
CA VAL A 4 -33.91 -19.38 15.72
C VAL A 4 -32.62 -18.66 15.35
N ARG A 5 -31.74 -19.32 14.58
CA ARG A 5 -30.50 -18.71 14.06
C ARG A 5 -30.81 -17.58 13.07
N GLU A 6 -31.68 -17.85 12.10
CA GLU A 6 -32.15 -16.87 11.11
C GLU A 6 -32.75 -15.63 11.77
N HIS A 7 -33.61 -15.79 12.78
CA HIS A 7 -34.13 -14.68 13.58
C HIS A 7 -33.02 -13.89 14.31
N THR A 8 -32.00 -14.57 14.83
CA THR A 8 -30.87 -13.95 15.55
C THR A 8 -29.93 -13.16 14.63
N GLU A 9 -29.73 -13.62 13.39
CA GLU A 9 -28.95 -12.85 12.39
C GLU A 9 -29.74 -11.66 11.84
N ASN A 10 -31.05 -11.81 11.62
CA ASN A 10 -31.90 -10.70 11.16
C ASN A 10 -31.94 -9.53 12.15
N ILE A 11 -32.02 -9.80 13.47
CA ILE A 11 -31.89 -8.77 14.51
C ILE A 11 -30.51 -8.09 14.43
N TYR A 12 -29.44 -8.87 14.28
CA TYR A 12 -28.08 -8.33 14.18
C TYR A 12 -27.89 -7.38 13.00
N PHE A 13 -28.32 -7.78 11.81
CA PHE A 13 -28.19 -6.94 10.62
C PHE A 13 -29.06 -5.69 10.72
N LEU A 14 -30.25 -5.77 11.31
CA LEU A 14 -31.10 -4.61 11.57
C LEU A 14 -30.45 -3.62 12.54
N ASP A 15 -29.93 -4.09 13.68
CA ASP A 15 -29.22 -3.24 14.65
C ASP A 15 -27.98 -2.58 14.04
N ALA A 16 -27.22 -3.34 13.24
CA ALA A 16 -26.05 -2.85 12.52
C ALA A 16 -26.41 -1.78 11.49
N LEU A 17 -27.43 -2.02 10.66
CA LEU A 17 -27.93 -1.04 9.69
C LEU A 17 -28.43 0.23 10.38
N ASN A 18 -29.14 0.11 11.51
CA ASN A 18 -29.58 1.26 12.30
C ASN A 18 -28.37 2.10 12.79
N LEU A 19 -27.32 1.47 13.34
CA LEU A 19 -26.09 2.19 13.70
C LEU A 19 -25.49 2.92 12.49
N PHE A 20 -25.35 2.26 11.35
CA PHE A 20 -24.72 2.87 10.17
C PHE A 20 -25.56 4.01 9.59
N ILE A 21 -26.89 3.85 9.48
CA ILE A 21 -27.81 4.90 9.01
C ILE A 21 -27.74 6.14 9.93
N GLU A 22 -27.75 5.96 11.25
CA GLU A 22 -27.61 7.05 12.23
C GLU A 22 -26.25 7.76 12.16
N THR A 23 -25.19 7.04 11.75
CA THR A 23 -23.79 7.51 11.80
C THR A 23 -23.20 7.81 10.42
N GLN A 24 -24.00 7.80 9.37
CA GLN A 24 -23.56 7.94 7.97
C GLN A 24 -22.77 9.23 7.69
N TRP A 25 -22.99 10.28 8.48
CA TRP A 25 -22.23 11.54 8.43
C TRP A 25 -20.73 11.35 8.74
N LEU A 26 -20.34 10.29 9.45
CA LEU A 26 -18.95 9.96 9.75
C LEU A 26 -18.20 9.32 8.56
N TYR A 27 -18.88 8.67 7.61
CA TYR A 27 -18.20 7.83 6.61
C TYR A 27 -18.64 8.00 5.14
N ASN A 28 -19.77 8.66 4.86
CA ASN A 28 -20.24 8.86 3.47
C ASN A 28 -19.41 9.87 2.66
N THR A 29 -18.50 10.62 3.29
CA THR A 29 -17.64 11.61 2.60
C THR A 29 -16.17 11.35 2.91
N PRO A 30 -15.25 11.44 1.92
CA PRO A 30 -13.81 11.31 2.17
C PRO A 30 -13.29 12.33 3.19
N VAL A 31 -12.40 11.90 4.09
CA VAL A 31 -11.79 12.78 5.11
C VAL A 31 -10.91 13.89 4.52
N THR A 32 -10.50 13.77 3.25
CA THR A 32 -9.83 14.85 2.50
C THR A 32 -10.73 16.06 2.28
N ASP A 33 -12.05 15.85 2.28
CA ASP A 33 -13.04 16.85 1.94
C ASP A 33 -13.67 17.47 3.21
N LEU A 34 -13.13 17.14 4.39
CA LEU A 34 -13.63 17.51 5.71
C LEU A 34 -13.93 19.01 5.85
N LEU A 35 -13.05 19.86 5.32
CA LEU A 35 -13.19 21.32 5.34
C LEU A 35 -14.06 21.84 4.18
N THR A 36 -13.99 21.23 2.99
CA THR A 36 -14.72 21.68 1.80
C THR A 36 -16.21 21.30 1.82
N LYS A 37 -16.56 20.26 2.57
CA LYS A 37 -17.94 19.75 2.74
C LYS A 37 -18.58 20.12 4.09
N GLY A 38 -17.87 20.85 4.96
CA GLY A 38 -18.40 21.27 6.27
C GLY A 38 -18.70 20.10 7.22
N LEU A 39 -18.02 18.95 7.10
CA LEU A 39 -18.37 17.74 7.85
C LEU A 39 -18.28 17.91 9.38
N LEU A 40 -17.41 18.81 9.84
CA LEU A 40 -17.25 19.13 11.27
C LEU A 40 -18.46 19.88 11.85
N ASP A 41 -19.28 20.51 11.00
CA ASP A 41 -20.48 21.23 11.41
C ASP A 41 -21.68 20.27 11.61
N LEU A 42 -21.57 19.03 11.11
CA LEU A 42 -22.50 17.92 11.37
C LEU A 42 -22.28 17.25 12.73
N PHE A 43 -21.18 17.55 13.42
CA PHE A 43 -20.83 16.94 14.70
C PHE A 43 -21.86 17.30 15.79
N PRO A 44 -22.52 16.33 16.45
CA PRO A 44 -23.53 16.62 17.47
C PRO A 44 -22.95 17.48 18.61
N LYS A 45 -23.50 18.69 18.81
CA LYS A 45 -22.98 19.66 19.80
C LYS A 45 -22.85 19.08 21.22
N GLN A 46 -23.80 18.23 21.63
CA GLN A 46 -23.77 17.54 22.93
C GLN A 46 -22.56 16.61 23.08
N TRP A 47 -22.16 15.91 22.00
CA TRP A 47 -20.98 15.05 21.99
C TRP A 47 -19.72 15.91 21.96
N LEU A 48 -19.73 16.97 21.13
CA LEU A 48 -18.60 17.87 20.98
C LEU A 48 -18.21 18.53 22.30
N ASN A 49 -19.18 19.06 23.05
CA ASN A 49 -18.95 19.69 24.35
C ASN A 49 -18.29 18.76 25.38
N VAL A 50 -18.58 17.46 25.31
CA VAL A 50 -18.01 16.44 26.20
C VAL A 50 -16.63 15.99 25.72
N LEU A 51 -16.47 15.71 24.42
CA LEU A 51 -15.22 15.20 23.88
C LEU A 51 -14.12 16.30 23.85
N GLN A 52 -14.51 17.58 23.70
CA GLN A 52 -13.57 18.71 23.74
C GLN A 52 -12.90 18.90 25.11
N THR A 53 -13.52 18.46 26.22
CA THR A 53 -12.92 18.57 27.55
C THR A 53 -11.97 17.42 27.89
N LEU A 54 -11.97 16.34 27.10
CA LEU A 54 -11.12 15.18 27.37
C LEU A 54 -9.63 15.47 27.16
N GLU A 55 -8.81 14.90 28.04
CA GLU A 55 -7.37 14.79 27.82
C GLU A 55 -7.03 13.61 26.90
N ASN A 56 -5.77 13.54 26.44
CA ASN A 56 -5.34 12.53 25.46
C ASN A 56 -5.51 11.09 25.96
N GLU A 57 -5.26 10.82 27.25
CA GLU A 57 -5.47 9.49 27.83
C GLU A 57 -6.96 9.12 27.87
N GLU A 58 -7.82 10.05 28.28
CA GLU A 58 -9.26 9.84 28.32
C GLU A 58 -9.87 9.65 26.93
N LEU A 59 -9.36 10.37 25.91
CA LEU A 59 -9.75 10.19 24.51
C LEU A 59 -9.32 8.81 23.99
N ASN A 60 -8.12 8.33 24.36
CA ASN A 60 -7.68 6.98 24.03
C ASN A 60 -8.56 5.91 24.69
N ASP A 61 -8.91 6.09 25.96
CA ASP A 61 -9.79 5.16 26.69
C ASP A 61 -11.23 5.19 26.15
N PHE A 62 -11.71 6.35 25.70
CA PHE A 62 -12.98 6.47 24.96
C PHE A 62 -12.94 5.70 23.63
N VAL A 63 -11.97 5.98 22.75
CA VAL A 63 -11.92 5.41 21.39
C VAL A 63 -11.57 3.92 21.40
N VAL A 64 -10.56 3.52 22.19
CA VAL A 64 -9.98 2.16 22.16
C VAL A 64 -10.66 1.23 23.16
N ARG A 65 -10.87 1.70 24.41
CA ARG A 65 -11.48 0.87 25.47
C ARG A 65 -13.00 1.04 25.57
N LYS A 66 -13.59 1.97 24.80
CA LYS A 66 -15.04 2.25 24.78
C LYS A 66 -15.58 2.68 26.15
N ILE A 67 -14.75 3.36 26.94
CA ILE A 67 -15.11 3.83 28.27
C ILE A 67 -15.98 5.10 28.14
N THR A 68 -17.10 5.13 28.86
CA THR A 68 -18.03 6.27 28.94
C THR A 68 -18.23 6.70 30.39
N LYS A 69 -18.38 8.01 30.63
CA LYS A 69 -18.69 8.53 31.98
C LYS A 69 -20.21 8.73 32.17
N PRO A 70 -20.78 8.55 33.37
CA PRO A 70 -22.23 8.61 33.59
C PRO A 70 -22.91 9.91 33.15
N GLN A 71 -22.21 11.04 33.32
CA GLN A 71 -22.69 12.39 32.99
C GLN A 71 -22.71 12.73 31.49
N TRP A 72 -22.33 11.80 30.62
CA TRP A 72 -22.35 12.01 29.17
C TRP A 72 -23.77 11.85 28.60
N SER A 73 -24.03 12.53 27.49
CA SER A 73 -25.32 12.46 26.77
C SER A 73 -25.67 11.03 26.39
N GLU A 74 -26.94 10.65 26.56
CA GLU A 74 -27.43 9.29 26.30
C GLU A 74 -27.20 8.83 24.86
N THR A 75 -27.28 9.75 23.89
CA THR A 75 -26.98 9.47 22.48
C THR A 75 -25.53 9.03 22.25
N LEU A 76 -24.57 9.63 22.96
CA LEU A 76 -23.16 9.26 22.89
C LEU A 76 -22.92 7.87 23.53
N LYS A 77 -23.48 7.64 24.72
CA LYS A 77 -23.38 6.34 25.41
C LYS A 77 -24.01 5.21 24.57
N ASN A 78 -25.16 5.46 23.96
CA ASN A 78 -25.81 4.53 23.04
C ASN A 78 -24.99 4.26 21.77
N PHE A 79 -24.35 5.27 21.19
CA PHE A 79 -23.42 5.06 20.07
C PHE A 79 -22.27 4.12 20.46
N VAL A 80 -21.64 4.34 21.61
CA VAL A 80 -20.55 3.47 22.10
C VAL A 80 -21.04 2.05 22.37
N ASN A 81 -22.22 1.91 22.99
CA ASN A 81 -22.83 0.60 23.26
C ASN A 81 -23.15 -0.17 21.97
N LYS A 82 -23.80 0.47 20.99
CA LYS A 82 -24.03 -0.11 19.65
C LYS A 82 -22.73 -0.55 19.00
N CYS A 83 -21.68 0.29 19.03
CA CYS A 83 -20.35 -0.06 18.53
C CYS A 83 -19.71 -1.26 19.26
N SER A 84 -20.10 -1.57 20.50
CA SER A 84 -19.70 -2.78 21.21
C SER A 84 -20.53 -3.99 20.79
N CYS A 85 -21.86 -3.90 20.84
CA CYS A 85 -22.78 -5.01 20.53
C CYS A 85 -22.65 -5.53 19.09
N ILE A 86 -22.44 -4.63 18.11
CA ILE A 86 -22.36 -4.99 16.69
C ILE A 86 -21.01 -5.62 16.31
N ASN A 87 -19.97 -5.42 17.14
CA ASN A 87 -18.66 -6.02 16.92
C ASN A 87 -18.61 -7.49 17.39
N ARG A 88 -18.95 -8.40 16.48
CA ARG A 88 -18.87 -9.86 16.68
C ARG A 88 -17.53 -10.46 16.25
N LEU A 89 -16.48 -9.65 16.08
CA LEU A 89 -15.17 -10.12 15.65
C LEU A 89 -14.41 -10.82 16.78
N PRO A 90 -13.80 -12.00 16.55
CA PRO A 90 -13.05 -12.72 17.57
C PRO A 90 -11.74 -12.01 17.97
N THR A 91 -11.25 -12.32 19.17
CA THR A 91 -10.00 -11.78 19.73
C THR A 91 -8.82 -12.72 19.44
N MET A 92 -7.64 -12.17 19.16
CA MET A 92 -6.39 -12.94 19.08
C MET A 92 -5.94 -13.38 20.48
N ASN A 93 -5.90 -14.69 20.73
CA ASN A 93 -5.42 -15.25 21.99
C ASN A 93 -3.94 -15.67 21.97
N THR A 94 -3.32 -15.81 20.79
CA THR A 94 -1.92 -16.25 20.65
C THR A 94 -1.27 -15.60 19.44
N MET A 95 -0.03 -15.14 19.58
CA MET A 95 0.77 -14.52 18.50
C MET A 95 1.96 -15.40 18.13
N LEU A 96 2.27 -15.50 16.84
CA LEU A 96 3.45 -16.22 16.36
C LEU A 96 4.68 -15.32 16.45
N SER A 97 5.73 -15.82 17.12
CA SER A 97 7.04 -15.16 17.24
C SER A 97 8.00 -15.46 16.06
N THR A 98 7.54 -16.24 15.08
CA THR A 98 8.36 -16.68 13.93
C THR A 98 8.70 -15.50 13.00
N LYS A 99 9.92 -15.53 12.45
CA LYS A 99 10.41 -14.53 11.48
C LYS A 99 10.61 -15.19 10.12
N LEU A 100 10.38 -14.42 9.04
CA LEU A 100 10.65 -14.85 7.66
C LEU A 100 12.15 -15.14 7.48
N PRO A 101 12.54 -16.13 6.65
CA PRO A 101 13.92 -16.29 6.19
C PRO A 101 14.48 -14.98 5.56
N LYS A 102 15.75 -14.63 5.86
CA LYS A 102 16.34 -13.32 5.48
C LYS A 102 16.27 -13.04 3.96
N ASN A 103 16.47 -14.06 3.13
CA ASN A 103 16.32 -13.98 1.67
C ASN A 103 14.89 -13.63 1.23
N LEU A 104 13.87 -14.05 1.98
CA LEU A 104 12.48 -13.75 1.68
C LEU A 104 12.04 -12.35 2.16
N GLN A 105 12.67 -11.80 3.19
CA GLN A 105 12.37 -10.46 3.74
C GLN A 105 12.70 -9.31 2.76
N ILE A 106 13.62 -9.50 1.82
CA ILE A 106 14.11 -8.43 0.92
C ILE A 106 12.95 -7.86 0.09
N GLY A 107 12.73 -6.54 0.23
CA GLY A 107 11.67 -5.80 -0.44
C GLY A 107 10.29 -5.81 0.26
N LEU A 108 10.18 -6.41 1.45
CA LEU A 108 8.94 -6.43 2.23
C LEU A 108 8.98 -5.47 3.43
N SER A 109 7.93 -4.67 3.59
CA SER A 109 7.69 -3.93 4.84
C SER A 109 7.36 -4.88 6.00
N LEU A 110 7.63 -4.45 7.24
CA LEU A 110 7.33 -5.23 8.46
C LEU A 110 5.86 -5.71 8.50
N LYS A 111 4.92 -4.85 8.07
CA LYS A 111 3.51 -5.23 7.86
C LYS A 111 3.39 -6.45 6.95
N LYS A 112 3.88 -6.36 5.69
CA LYS A 112 3.74 -7.49 4.74
C LYS A 112 4.40 -8.76 5.25
N GLN A 113 5.55 -8.64 5.93
CA GLN A 113 6.22 -9.79 6.56
C GLN A 113 5.31 -10.45 7.62
N HIS A 114 4.66 -9.65 8.48
CA HIS A 114 3.69 -10.13 9.46
C HIS A 114 2.49 -10.83 8.79
N GLU A 115 1.89 -10.20 7.76
CA GLU A 115 0.75 -10.76 7.00
C GLU A 115 1.09 -12.14 6.40
N ILE A 116 2.24 -12.25 5.73
CA ILE A 116 2.68 -13.47 5.05
C ILE A 116 2.90 -14.62 6.04
N ILE A 117 3.60 -14.38 7.16
CA ILE A 117 3.92 -15.42 8.15
C ILE A 117 2.64 -15.98 8.78
N HIS A 118 1.76 -15.11 9.26
CA HIS A 118 0.58 -15.52 10.00
C HIS A 118 -0.44 -16.23 9.11
N LEU A 119 -0.65 -15.75 7.88
CA LEU A 119 -1.54 -16.41 6.93
C LEU A 119 -0.96 -17.76 6.45
N THR A 120 0.36 -17.86 6.23
CA THR A 120 1.03 -19.13 5.88
C THR A 120 0.87 -20.17 7.01
N HIS A 121 1.04 -19.74 8.27
CA HIS A 121 0.84 -20.63 9.42
C HIS A 121 -0.64 -21.05 9.58
N LEU A 122 -1.59 -20.12 9.42
CA LEU A 122 -3.01 -20.43 9.44
C LEU A 122 -3.35 -21.52 8.41
N ILE A 123 -2.91 -21.35 7.15
CA ILE A 123 -3.14 -22.33 6.09
C ILE A 123 -2.57 -23.71 6.50
N HIS A 124 -1.35 -23.76 7.03
CA HIS A 124 -0.76 -25.01 7.53
C HIS A 124 -1.59 -25.67 8.64
N THR A 125 -2.03 -24.93 9.66
CA THR A 125 -2.86 -25.47 10.75
C THR A 125 -4.23 -25.98 10.29
N GLN A 126 -4.76 -25.48 9.16
CA GLN A 126 -5.96 -26.05 8.56
C GLN A 126 -5.67 -27.27 7.68
N CYS A 127 -4.56 -27.27 6.94
CA CYS A 127 -4.24 -28.30 5.95
C CYS A 127 -3.61 -29.57 6.56
N ALA A 128 -2.71 -29.43 7.54
CA ALA A 128 -1.94 -30.55 8.09
C ALA A 128 -2.81 -31.64 8.77
N PRO A 129 -3.81 -31.32 9.62
CA PRO A 129 -4.68 -32.34 10.22
C PRO A 129 -5.55 -33.10 9.21
N GLN A 130 -5.76 -32.54 8.02
CA GLN A 130 -6.52 -33.13 6.93
C GLN A 130 -5.63 -33.84 5.89
N ASN A 131 -4.32 -33.96 6.17
CA ASN A 131 -3.30 -34.52 5.27
C ASN A 131 -3.26 -33.91 3.85
N ILE A 132 -3.76 -32.68 3.68
CA ILE A 132 -3.75 -31.98 2.39
C ILE A 132 -2.30 -31.77 1.93
N LYS A 133 -2.00 -32.02 0.65
CA LYS A 133 -0.67 -31.82 0.05
C LYS A 133 -0.62 -30.74 -1.02
N ILE A 134 -1.74 -30.52 -1.71
CA ILE A 134 -1.87 -29.58 -2.82
C ILE A 134 -2.71 -28.38 -2.37
N ILE A 135 -2.24 -27.17 -2.67
CA ILE A 135 -2.91 -25.90 -2.35
C ILE A 135 -3.04 -25.08 -3.64
N VAL A 136 -4.21 -24.48 -3.85
CA VAL A 136 -4.44 -23.50 -4.92
C VAL A 136 -4.61 -22.11 -4.28
N ASP A 137 -3.75 -21.17 -4.67
CA ASP A 137 -3.70 -19.80 -4.12
C ASP A 137 -4.24 -18.80 -5.17
N LEU A 138 -5.47 -18.33 -4.97
CA LEU A 138 -6.16 -17.42 -5.89
C LEU A 138 -5.85 -15.95 -5.56
N GLY A 139 -5.27 -15.22 -6.51
CA GLY A 139 -4.77 -13.87 -6.27
C GLY A 139 -3.43 -13.85 -5.54
N THR A 140 -2.56 -14.83 -5.84
CA THR A 140 -1.26 -15.04 -5.16
C THR A 140 -0.32 -13.82 -5.21
N GLY A 141 -0.56 -12.88 -6.13
CA GLY A 141 0.26 -11.72 -6.34
C GLY A 141 1.71 -12.11 -6.63
N LEU A 142 2.65 -11.64 -5.80
CA LEU A 142 4.09 -11.91 -5.96
C LEU A 142 4.53 -13.29 -5.42
N GLY A 143 3.60 -14.17 -5.03
CA GLY A 143 3.88 -15.58 -4.71
C GLY A 143 4.57 -15.83 -3.36
N TYR A 144 4.60 -14.85 -2.45
CA TYR A 144 5.30 -14.97 -1.17
C TYR A 144 4.73 -16.08 -0.27
N ILE A 145 3.40 -16.21 -0.20
CA ILE A 145 2.72 -17.23 0.61
C ILE A 145 2.95 -18.62 0.00
N CYS A 146 2.77 -18.77 -1.32
CA CYS A 146 3.16 -19.98 -2.07
C CYS A 146 4.59 -20.45 -1.76
N GLN A 147 5.57 -19.54 -1.87
CA GLN A 147 6.98 -19.84 -1.61
C GLN A 147 7.22 -20.27 -0.15
N LEU A 148 6.56 -19.64 0.80
CA LEU A 148 6.73 -19.95 2.22
C LEU A 148 6.02 -21.25 2.63
N LEU A 149 4.84 -21.55 2.07
CA LEU A 149 4.12 -22.82 2.23
C LEU A 149 4.96 -24.00 1.73
N PHE A 150 5.55 -23.89 0.53
CA PHE A 150 6.46 -24.91 0.00
C PHE A 150 7.71 -25.05 0.88
N HIS A 151 8.38 -23.94 1.21
CA HIS A 151 9.66 -23.96 1.90
C HIS A 151 9.59 -24.43 3.36
N LEU A 152 8.53 -24.06 4.11
CA LEU A 152 8.39 -24.44 5.52
C LEU A 152 7.68 -25.79 5.72
N TYR A 153 6.77 -26.16 4.82
CA TYR A 153 5.82 -27.26 5.06
C TYR A 153 5.72 -28.28 3.91
N GLY A 154 6.45 -28.08 2.80
CA GLY A 154 6.50 -29.03 1.69
C GLY A 154 5.24 -29.10 0.82
N TYR A 155 4.29 -28.16 0.96
CA TYR A 155 3.08 -28.16 0.14
C TYR A 155 3.38 -27.91 -1.34
N GLN A 156 2.71 -28.65 -2.23
CA GLN A 156 2.67 -28.33 -3.65
C GLN A 156 1.66 -27.19 -3.85
N VAL A 157 2.11 -26.02 -4.29
CA VAL A 157 1.24 -24.84 -4.40
C VAL A 157 1.13 -24.33 -5.84
N LEU A 158 -0.10 -24.27 -6.35
CA LEU A 158 -0.44 -23.62 -7.61
C LEU A 158 -0.97 -22.21 -7.34
N GLY A 159 -0.10 -21.20 -7.53
CA GLY A 159 -0.48 -19.80 -7.45
C GLY A 159 -1.10 -19.30 -8.76
N LEU A 160 -2.32 -18.77 -8.68
CA LEU A 160 -3.05 -18.17 -9.80
C LEU A 160 -3.17 -16.65 -9.58
N GLU A 161 -2.87 -15.87 -10.61
CA GLU A 161 -2.92 -14.40 -10.59
C GLU A 161 -3.37 -13.92 -11.98
N LYS A 162 -4.29 -12.95 -12.02
CA LYS A 162 -4.88 -12.45 -13.27
C LYS A 162 -3.95 -11.50 -14.02
N ASN A 163 -3.03 -10.83 -13.32
CA ASN A 163 -2.11 -9.86 -13.90
C ASN A 163 -0.80 -10.53 -14.34
N GLN A 164 -0.62 -10.68 -15.66
CA GLN A 164 0.56 -11.31 -16.26
C GLN A 164 1.90 -10.66 -15.83
N ALA A 165 1.94 -9.35 -15.62
CA ALA A 165 3.16 -8.67 -15.15
C ALA A 165 3.49 -9.06 -13.70
N ILE A 166 2.49 -9.29 -12.86
CA ILE A 166 2.69 -9.77 -11.49
C ILE A 166 3.14 -11.24 -11.49
N VAL A 167 2.54 -12.10 -12.33
CA VAL A 167 2.99 -13.49 -12.57
C VAL A 167 4.46 -13.54 -13.00
N ASN A 168 4.85 -12.71 -13.98
CA ASN A 168 6.23 -12.64 -14.47
C ASN A 168 7.19 -12.18 -13.36
N ASN A 169 6.80 -11.22 -12.53
CA ASN A 169 7.60 -10.78 -11.37
C ASN A 169 7.73 -11.89 -10.30
N ALA A 170 6.68 -12.65 -10.02
CA ALA A 170 6.72 -13.78 -9.10
C ALA A 170 7.69 -14.88 -9.59
N ARG A 171 7.61 -15.25 -10.88
CA ARG A 171 8.53 -16.20 -11.54
C ARG A 171 9.98 -15.69 -11.51
N ASN A 172 10.22 -14.44 -11.91
CA ASN A 172 11.56 -13.84 -11.87
C ASN A 172 12.15 -13.78 -10.46
N ARG A 173 11.31 -13.58 -9.43
CA ARG A 173 11.74 -13.65 -8.03
C ARG A 173 12.15 -15.08 -7.63
N GLN A 174 11.38 -16.10 -8.02
CA GLN A 174 11.71 -17.50 -7.78
C GLN A 174 13.07 -17.88 -8.42
N LEU A 175 13.30 -17.43 -9.66
CA LEU A 175 14.55 -17.68 -10.41
C LEU A 175 15.79 -17.01 -9.80
N LYS A 176 15.65 -15.89 -9.10
CA LYS A 176 16.80 -15.18 -8.46
C LYS A 176 17.47 -15.98 -7.34
N ILE A 177 16.79 -16.96 -6.75
CA ILE A 177 17.40 -17.88 -5.78
C ILE A 177 18.35 -18.87 -6.50
N CYS A 178 17.98 -19.33 -7.70
CA CYS A 178 18.80 -20.23 -8.53
C CYS A 178 20.04 -19.53 -9.12
N LEU A 179 19.92 -18.26 -9.54
CA LEU A 179 20.99 -17.54 -10.25
C LEU A 179 22.32 -17.53 -9.48
N LYS A 180 22.30 -17.40 -8.15
CA LYS A 180 23.52 -17.40 -7.33
C LYS A 180 24.20 -18.77 -7.29
N SER A 181 23.43 -19.86 -7.33
CA SER A 181 23.97 -21.22 -7.43
C SER A 181 24.54 -21.48 -8.84
N ALA A 182 23.85 -21.02 -9.87
CA ALA A 182 24.30 -21.17 -11.26
C ALA A 182 25.60 -20.41 -11.57
N ILE A 183 25.79 -19.20 -11.01
CA ILE A 183 27.04 -18.43 -11.17
C ILE A 183 28.20 -19.15 -10.50
N ASN A 184 28.04 -19.59 -9.24
CA ASN A 184 29.10 -20.26 -8.49
C ASN A 184 29.52 -21.60 -9.11
N ASN A 185 28.57 -22.39 -9.61
CA ASN A 185 28.85 -23.72 -10.17
C ASN A 185 29.52 -23.68 -11.56
N ASN A 186 29.48 -22.53 -12.25
CA ASN A 186 30.03 -22.39 -13.62
C ASN A 186 31.12 -21.30 -13.72
N ASN A 187 31.52 -20.71 -12.58
CA ASN A 187 32.64 -19.77 -12.44
C ASN A 187 32.64 -18.55 -13.42
N PHE A 188 31.46 -18.04 -13.77
CA PHE A 188 31.32 -16.90 -14.68
C PHE A 188 31.79 -15.58 -14.06
N ASP A 189 32.66 -14.83 -14.74
CA ASP A 189 33.02 -13.47 -14.35
C ASP A 189 31.87 -12.49 -14.62
N ILE A 190 31.00 -12.35 -13.61
CA ILE A 190 29.93 -11.36 -13.55
C ILE A 190 30.43 -9.92 -13.67
N GLY A 191 31.70 -9.66 -13.33
CA GLY A 191 32.37 -8.37 -13.48
C GLY A 191 32.55 -7.96 -14.94
N PHE A 192 32.45 -8.88 -15.90
CA PHE A 192 32.48 -8.58 -17.34
C PHE A 192 31.13 -8.07 -17.86
N PHE A 193 30.02 -8.75 -17.55
CA PHE A 193 28.72 -8.50 -18.20
C PHE A 193 27.64 -7.86 -17.33
N LEU A 194 27.58 -8.10 -16.00
CA LEU A 194 26.57 -7.50 -15.10
C LEU A 194 26.91 -6.06 -14.67
N ARG A 195 27.53 -5.29 -15.57
CA ARG A 195 27.93 -3.90 -15.34
C ARG A 195 26.71 -2.96 -15.34
N GLN A 196 26.93 -1.72 -14.91
CA GLN A 196 25.87 -0.69 -14.84
C GLN A 196 25.03 -0.53 -16.13
N PRO A 197 25.57 -0.66 -17.37
CA PRO A 197 24.75 -0.65 -18.58
C PRO A 197 23.73 -1.79 -18.62
N PHE A 198 24.11 -3.02 -18.27
CA PHE A 198 23.21 -4.18 -18.22
C PHE A 198 22.14 -3.99 -17.15
N LEU A 199 22.52 -3.54 -15.95
CA LEU A 199 21.57 -3.28 -14.87
C LEU A 199 20.59 -2.15 -15.21
N ARG A 200 21.04 -1.13 -15.96
CA ARG A 200 20.16 -0.07 -16.47
C ARG A 200 19.24 -0.57 -17.58
N LEU A 201 19.71 -1.44 -18.47
CA LEU A 201 18.90 -2.09 -19.50
C LEU A 201 17.81 -2.98 -18.87
N ALA A 202 18.16 -3.76 -17.85
CA ALA A 202 17.23 -4.59 -17.09
C ALA A 202 16.19 -3.79 -16.28
N CYS A 203 16.42 -2.49 -16.08
CA CYS A 203 15.47 -1.54 -15.49
C CYS A 203 14.95 -0.49 -16.49
N GLN A 204 15.15 -0.70 -17.78
CA GLN A 204 14.62 0.16 -18.84
C GLN A 204 13.14 -0.13 -19.07
N GLU A 205 12.41 0.82 -19.66
CA GLU A 205 11.02 0.61 -20.07
C GLU A 205 10.91 -0.53 -21.11
N PRO A 206 9.83 -1.32 -21.07
CA PRO A 206 9.68 -2.51 -21.91
C PRO A 206 9.48 -2.18 -23.40
N ALA A 207 9.82 -3.16 -24.25
CA ALA A 207 9.78 -3.03 -25.71
C ALA A 207 8.38 -2.72 -26.26
N ASP A 208 7.31 -3.16 -25.58
CA ASP A 208 5.91 -2.98 -26.01
C ASP A 208 5.51 -1.51 -26.25
N ARG A 209 6.19 -0.58 -25.56
CA ARG A 209 6.00 0.86 -25.80
C ARG A 209 6.33 1.26 -27.24
N TRP A 210 7.29 0.57 -27.87
CA TRP A 210 7.78 0.85 -29.22
C TRP A 210 6.70 0.62 -30.28
N CYS A 211 5.82 -0.38 -30.14
CA CYS A 211 4.80 -0.66 -31.17
C CYS A 211 3.70 0.40 -31.26
N ASN A 212 3.36 1.04 -30.12
CA ASN A 212 2.33 2.08 -30.04
C ASN A 212 2.88 3.50 -30.10
N MET A 213 4.19 3.67 -30.31
CA MET A 213 4.78 4.97 -30.54
C MET A 213 4.39 5.46 -31.94
N SER A 214 3.81 6.67 -32.02
CA SER A 214 3.63 7.31 -33.32
C SER A 214 4.98 7.51 -34.00
N ILE A 215 5.00 7.63 -35.34
CA ILE A 215 6.24 7.92 -36.08
C ILE A 215 6.95 9.17 -35.55
N LYS A 216 6.18 10.19 -35.13
CA LYS A 216 6.68 11.38 -34.45
C LYS A 216 7.39 11.03 -33.13
N THR A 217 6.79 10.19 -32.29
CA THR A 217 7.36 9.75 -31.01
C THR A 217 8.62 8.90 -31.20
N HIS A 218 8.70 8.08 -32.26
CA HIS A 218 9.93 7.38 -32.65
C HIS A 218 11.04 8.34 -33.04
N ASN A 219 10.73 9.31 -33.90
CA ASN A 219 11.69 10.31 -34.37
C ASN A 219 12.18 11.17 -33.20
N GLU A 220 11.31 11.56 -32.27
CA GLU A 220 11.69 12.21 -31.01
C GLU A 220 12.60 11.32 -30.16
N HIS A 221 12.26 10.03 -29.98
CA HIS A 221 13.08 9.11 -29.19
C HIS A 221 14.48 8.95 -29.78
N SER A 222 14.58 8.62 -31.07
CA SER A 222 15.84 8.41 -31.77
C SER A 222 16.67 9.69 -31.81
N PHE A 223 16.04 10.84 -32.06
CA PHE A 223 16.66 12.16 -31.94
C PHE A 223 17.31 12.38 -30.57
N TYR A 224 16.60 12.17 -29.44
CA TYR A 224 17.20 12.39 -28.12
C TYR A 224 18.29 11.38 -27.73
N VAL A 225 18.25 10.17 -28.30
CA VAL A 225 19.32 9.16 -28.11
C VAL A 225 20.56 9.57 -28.90
N LEU A 226 20.39 9.90 -30.18
CA LEU A 226 21.47 10.30 -31.07
C LEU A 226 22.09 11.65 -30.65
N ALA A 227 21.28 12.65 -30.33
CA ALA A 227 21.76 13.96 -29.87
C ALA A 227 22.65 13.84 -28.61
N ARG A 228 22.32 12.91 -27.70
CA ARG A 228 23.17 12.60 -26.55
C ARG A 228 24.48 11.92 -26.95
N ALA A 229 24.43 10.99 -27.90
CA ALA A 229 25.61 10.30 -28.40
C ALA A 229 26.55 11.26 -29.16
N VAL A 230 26.00 12.18 -29.97
CA VAL A 230 26.76 13.21 -30.68
C VAL A 230 27.43 14.18 -29.71
N LEU A 231 26.73 14.64 -28.67
CA LEU A 231 27.34 15.46 -27.60
C LEU A 231 28.50 14.74 -26.91
N GLN A 232 28.33 13.44 -26.61
CA GLN A 232 29.37 12.60 -26.01
C GLN A 232 30.56 12.36 -26.95
N LEU A 233 30.32 12.22 -28.25
CA LEU A 233 31.35 12.05 -29.29
C LEU A 233 32.11 13.35 -29.57
N TYR A 234 31.43 14.50 -29.61
CA TYR A 234 32.06 15.81 -29.72
C TYR A 234 33.00 16.06 -28.55
N ALA A 235 32.54 15.76 -27.32
CA ALA A 235 33.38 15.86 -26.14
C ALA A 235 34.63 14.97 -26.28
N ALA A 236 34.46 13.68 -26.62
CA ALA A 236 35.58 12.76 -26.79
C ALA A 236 36.58 13.19 -27.87
N LYS A 237 36.12 13.60 -29.07
CA LYS A 237 37.01 14.02 -30.18
C LYS A 237 37.84 15.26 -29.88
N ASN A 238 37.35 16.15 -29.02
CA ASN A 238 38.03 17.39 -28.65
C ASN A 238 38.66 17.33 -27.24
N GLY A 239 38.76 16.14 -26.63
CA GLY A 239 39.44 15.96 -25.35
C GLY A 239 38.65 16.37 -24.09
N PHE A 240 37.32 16.42 -24.13
CA PHE A 240 36.44 16.77 -23.00
C PHE A 240 35.67 15.56 -22.41
N PHE A 241 35.37 15.64 -21.12
CA PHE A 241 34.40 14.80 -20.41
C PHE A 241 33.15 15.61 -20.02
N LEU A 242 31.99 14.96 -20.04
CA LEU A 242 30.70 15.58 -19.71
C LEU A 242 30.35 15.38 -18.22
N LYS A 243 30.53 16.40 -17.38
CA LYS A 243 30.07 16.35 -15.98
C LYS A 243 28.69 17.00 -15.83
N LYS A 244 27.72 16.26 -15.32
CA LYS A 244 26.38 16.81 -14.99
C LYS A 244 26.47 17.68 -13.74
N ARG A 245 25.70 18.77 -13.74
CA ARG A 245 25.42 19.57 -12.54
C ARG A 245 24.10 19.15 -11.89
N ASN A 246 23.02 19.22 -12.66
CA ASN A 246 21.70 18.72 -12.30
C ASN A 246 21.59 17.17 -12.37
N ARG A 247 20.66 16.59 -11.59
CA ARG A 247 20.31 15.14 -11.60
C ARG A 247 19.94 14.59 -12.99
N LYS A 248 19.46 15.44 -13.91
CA LYS A 248 19.19 15.12 -15.32
C LYS A 248 19.98 16.08 -16.20
N GLY A 249 20.69 15.53 -17.18
CA GLY A 249 21.59 16.31 -18.05
C GLY A 249 20.89 17.15 -19.13
N THR A 250 19.63 16.85 -19.48
CA THR A 250 18.82 17.65 -20.42
C THR A 250 17.34 17.56 -20.06
N ARG A 251 16.54 18.56 -20.44
CA ARG A 251 15.07 18.54 -20.41
C ARG A 251 14.53 18.47 -21.85
N LYS A 252 14.11 17.27 -22.28
CA LYS A 252 13.61 17.00 -23.65
C LYS A 252 12.63 18.08 -24.17
N SER A 253 11.74 18.58 -23.32
CA SER A 253 10.74 19.61 -23.67
C SER A 253 11.30 20.97 -24.10
N GLN A 254 12.60 21.24 -23.91
CA GLN A 254 13.26 22.49 -24.30
C GLN A 254 14.17 22.31 -25.54
N CYS A 255 14.07 21.16 -26.22
CA CYS A 255 15.03 20.69 -27.22
C CYS A 255 14.33 20.30 -28.53
N LEU A 256 13.66 21.26 -29.18
CA LEU A 256 12.86 21.05 -30.42
C LEU A 256 13.72 20.67 -31.63
N ASN A 257 15.01 21.03 -31.62
CA ASN A 257 16.00 20.75 -32.64
C ASN A 257 17.38 20.56 -31.98
N PHE A 258 18.42 20.24 -32.76
CA PHE A 258 19.74 19.97 -32.20
C PHE A 258 20.42 21.20 -31.57
N GLU A 259 20.21 22.39 -32.12
CA GLU A 259 20.73 23.65 -31.57
C GLU A 259 20.18 23.92 -30.16
N THR A 260 18.86 23.83 -29.99
CA THR A 260 18.20 23.98 -28.67
C THR A 260 18.58 22.85 -27.72
N TYR A 261 18.79 21.62 -28.21
CA TYR A 261 19.33 20.51 -27.43
C TYR A 261 20.74 20.80 -26.89
N VAL A 262 21.64 21.35 -27.72
CA VAL A 262 23.00 21.71 -27.30
C VAL A 262 22.97 22.87 -26.31
N ARG A 263 22.11 23.88 -26.50
CA ARG A 263 21.95 24.99 -25.55
C ARG A 263 21.53 24.50 -24.15
N ASP A 264 20.45 23.72 -24.02
CA ASP A 264 20.03 23.13 -22.73
C ASP A 264 21.10 22.19 -22.16
N SER A 265 21.81 21.44 -23.02
CA SER A 265 22.92 20.58 -22.59
C SER A 265 24.07 21.38 -21.96
N LEU A 266 24.49 22.50 -22.56
CA LEU A 266 25.63 23.29 -22.07
C LEU A 266 25.31 24.08 -20.78
N HIS A 267 24.05 24.39 -20.50
CA HIS A 267 23.65 24.91 -19.19
C HIS A 267 23.74 23.83 -18.07
N ARG A 268 23.47 22.56 -18.40
CA ARG A 268 23.32 21.45 -17.42
C ARG A 268 24.51 20.51 -17.31
N TYR A 269 25.37 20.50 -18.31
CA TYR A 269 26.65 19.80 -18.32
C TYR A 269 27.79 20.81 -18.36
N ILE A 270 28.75 20.60 -17.49
CA ILE A 270 30.09 21.18 -17.64
C ILE A 270 30.81 20.33 -18.68
N LEU A 271 31.22 20.95 -19.79
CA LEU A 271 32.32 20.42 -20.59
C LEU A 271 33.57 20.54 -19.71
N GLN A 272 33.94 19.48 -19.00
CA GLN A 272 35.19 19.45 -18.26
C GLN A 272 36.26 18.91 -19.19
N PRO A 273 37.19 19.75 -19.66
CA PRO A 273 38.32 19.27 -20.44
C PRO A 273 39.12 18.26 -19.63
N SER A 274 39.73 17.33 -20.34
CA SER A 274 40.68 16.38 -19.79
C SER A 274 41.97 17.14 -19.46
N LYS A 275 41.91 17.87 -18.33
CA LYS A 275 42.73 19.05 -17.93
C LYS A 275 42.41 20.35 -18.70
N GLY A 276 41.81 21.36 -18.03
CA GLY A 276 41.80 22.80 -18.47
C GLY A 276 40.49 23.62 -18.59
N ASP A 277 39.65 23.78 -17.52
CA ASP A 277 38.64 24.88 -17.29
C ASP A 277 37.06 24.69 -17.35
N LYS A 278 36.23 25.72 -16.97
CA LYS A 278 34.93 25.64 -16.14
C LYS A 278 33.69 26.56 -16.53
N VAL A 279 32.64 26.73 -15.63
CA VAL A 279 31.51 27.78 -15.48
C VAL A 279 30.04 27.42 -16.00
N GLU A 280 28.90 28.17 -15.80
CA GLU A 280 27.83 28.36 -14.70
C GLU A 280 26.44 27.59 -14.90
N GLU A 281 25.42 27.58 -13.98
CA GLU A 281 24.02 26.99 -14.11
C GLU A 281 22.93 27.67 -13.22
N GLN A 282 21.79 28.19 -13.76
CA GLN A 282 20.67 28.85 -13.01
C GLN A 282 19.27 28.73 -13.72
N ASP A 283 18.19 29.28 -13.11
CA ASP A 283 16.77 29.39 -13.56
C ASP A 283 15.73 28.26 -13.31
N VAL A 284 15.38 27.99 -12.04
CA VAL A 284 14.19 27.18 -11.66
C VAL A 284 13.37 27.80 -10.48
N GLN A 285 13.72 28.99 -9.99
CA GLN A 285 13.50 29.35 -8.57
C GLN A 285 12.32 30.31 -8.25
N SER A 286 11.60 30.88 -9.23
CA SER A 286 11.00 32.21 -9.06
C SER A 286 9.57 32.37 -8.49
N ASN A 287 8.90 31.34 -7.94
CA ASN A 287 7.55 31.57 -7.34
C ASN A 287 7.04 30.55 -6.29
N LEU A 288 7.92 29.86 -5.56
CA LEU A 288 7.51 28.92 -4.50
C LEU A 288 6.88 29.65 -3.30
N ASP A 289 7.46 30.78 -2.91
CA ASP A 289 7.11 31.58 -1.72
C ASP A 289 5.64 32.05 -1.70
N MET A 290 5.04 32.30 -2.86
CA MET A 290 3.63 32.73 -2.95
C MET A 290 2.67 31.58 -2.62
N HIS A 291 2.96 30.36 -3.10
CA HIS A 291 2.16 29.18 -2.79
C HIS A 291 2.29 28.79 -1.32
N GLU A 292 3.50 28.87 -0.76
CA GLU A 292 3.76 28.63 0.66
C GLU A 292 2.95 29.59 1.54
N LYS A 293 3.00 30.91 1.26
CA LYS A 293 2.22 31.92 1.99
C LYS A 293 0.71 31.63 1.97
N ASN A 294 0.16 31.26 0.82
CA ASN A 294 -1.28 30.96 0.70
C ASN A 294 -1.68 29.71 1.48
N ILE A 295 -0.89 28.63 1.43
CA ILE A 295 -1.14 27.40 2.21
C ILE A 295 -1.03 27.68 3.72
N MET A 296 0.00 28.43 4.14
CA MET A 296 0.17 28.82 5.54
C MET A 296 -0.96 29.70 6.05
N GLN A 297 -1.56 30.55 5.21
CA GLN A 297 -2.74 31.33 5.58
C GLN A 297 -3.98 30.45 5.76
N LEU A 298 -4.24 29.49 4.87
CA LEU A 298 -5.33 28.51 5.02
C LEU A 298 -5.14 27.64 6.27
N TRP A 299 -3.91 27.23 6.58
CA TRP A 299 -3.60 26.52 7.81
C TRP A 299 -3.95 27.35 9.06
N LYS A 300 -3.54 28.62 9.12
CA LYS A 300 -3.87 29.53 10.25
C LYS A 300 -5.38 29.67 10.49
N VAL A 301 -6.19 29.67 9.43
CA VAL A 301 -7.66 29.79 9.52
C VAL A 301 -8.32 28.50 10.05
N HIS A 302 -7.65 27.34 9.97
CA HIS A 302 -8.25 26.04 10.28
C HIS A 302 -7.50 25.20 11.34
N CYS A 303 -6.30 25.60 11.78
CA CYS A 303 -5.51 24.84 12.75
C CYS A 303 -6.18 24.74 14.13
N ASN A 304 -7.09 25.65 14.48
CA ASN A 304 -7.93 25.54 15.67
C ASN A 304 -8.90 24.34 15.63
N LYS A 305 -9.22 23.79 14.44
CA LYS A 305 -10.10 22.63 14.28
C LYS A 305 -9.40 21.29 14.58
N LEU A 306 -8.08 21.25 14.80
CA LEU A 306 -7.30 20.01 14.99
C LEU A 306 -7.91 19.05 16.02
N LYS A 307 -8.29 19.54 17.21
CA LYS A 307 -8.92 18.67 18.24
C LYS A 307 -10.24 18.07 17.74
N ILE A 308 -11.01 18.80 16.94
CA ILE A 308 -12.27 18.32 16.35
C ILE A 308 -12.03 17.27 15.26
N VAL A 309 -10.98 17.44 14.44
CA VAL A 309 -10.56 16.40 13.49
C VAL A 309 -10.18 15.10 14.20
N GLU A 310 -9.45 15.19 15.32
CA GLU A 310 -9.03 14.02 16.09
C GLU A 310 -10.24 13.28 16.71
N MET A 311 -11.18 14.02 17.33
CA MET A 311 -12.41 13.43 17.88
C MET A 311 -13.29 12.81 16.79
N TYR A 312 -13.42 13.47 15.63
CA TYR A 312 -14.15 12.94 14.47
C TYR A 312 -13.53 11.62 13.97
N THR A 313 -12.20 11.60 13.83
CA THR A 313 -11.44 10.40 13.44
C THR A 313 -11.56 9.30 14.49
N GLY A 314 -11.58 9.65 15.77
CA GLY A 314 -11.86 8.72 16.87
C GLY A 314 -13.22 8.02 16.74
N LEU A 315 -14.29 8.78 16.45
CA LEU A 315 -15.61 8.21 16.18
C LEU A 315 -15.63 7.29 14.93
N GLN A 316 -14.92 7.67 13.85
CA GLN A 316 -14.72 6.80 12.69
C GLN A 316 -14.01 5.47 13.05
N LEU A 317 -12.98 5.53 13.91
CA LEU A 317 -12.25 4.35 14.36
C LEU A 317 -13.12 3.41 15.21
N MET A 318 -14.05 3.95 16.01
CA MET A 318 -15.02 3.15 16.77
C MET A 318 -15.98 2.36 15.86
N LEU A 319 -16.30 2.89 14.67
CA LEU A 319 -17.10 2.21 13.64
C LEU A 319 -16.32 1.16 12.84
N GLN A 320 -14.99 1.16 12.85
CA GLN A 320 -14.18 0.23 12.06
C GLN A 320 -14.49 -1.24 12.36
N ALA A 321 -14.52 -1.62 13.64
CA ALA A 321 -14.75 -3.00 14.04
C ALA A 321 -16.23 -3.45 13.83
N PRO A 322 -17.25 -2.64 14.13
CA PRO A 322 -18.62 -2.87 13.67
C PRO A 322 -18.74 -3.07 12.15
N ALA A 323 -18.12 -2.22 11.34
CA ALA A 323 -18.22 -2.30 9.87
C ALA A 323 -17.51 -3.54 9.31
N GLU A 324 -16.30 -3.86 9.81
CA GLU A 324 -15.60 -5.10 9.48
C GLU A 324 -16.39 -6.34 9.94
N SER A 325 -17.03 -6.28 11.13
CA SER A 325 -17.92 -7.33 11.60
C SER A 325 -19.10 -7.54 10.66
N PHE A 326 -19.85 -6.47 10.35
CA PHE A 326 -21.03 -6.51 9.50
C PHE A 326 -20.75 -7.21 8.15
N ILE A 327 -19.69 -6.78 7.47
CA ILE A 327 -19.27 -7.38 6.19
C ILE A 327 -18.81 -8.83 6.36
N LEU A 328 -18.09 -9.18 7.42
CA LEU A 328 -17.63 -10.56 7.61
C LEU A 328 -18.76 -11.51 8.05
N GLN A 329 -19.77 -11.03 8.78
CA GLN A 329 -20.96 -11.81 9.13
C GLN A 329 -21.86 -12.04 7.91
N ASP A 330 -22.07 -11.03 7.05
CA ASP A 330 -22.72 -11.19 5.74
C ASP A 330 -22.09 -12.33 4.93
N ARG A 331 -20.75 -12.35 4.84
CA ARG A 331 -20.03 -13.44 4.17
C ARG A 331 -20.15 -14.79 4.87
N LEU A 332 -20.34 -14.85 6.19
CA LEU A 332 -20.63 -16.10 6.89
C LEU A 332 -22.06 -16.60 6.63
N CYS A 333 -23.05 -15.71 6.59
CA CYS A 333 -24.43 -16.04 6.22
C CYS A 333 -24.49 -16.60 4.80
N TRP A 334 -23.88 -15.91 3.83
CA TRP A 334 -23.79 -16.39 2.45
C TRP A 334 -23.13 -17.78 2.35
N MET A 335 -22.04 -18.04 3.09
CA MET A 335 -21.42 -19.38 3.13
C MET A 335 -22.40 -20.44 3.70
N ALA A 336 -23.14 -20.10 4.75
CA ALA A 336 -24.11 -21.01 5.36
C ALA A 336 -25.31 -21.30 4.44
N GLU A 337 -25.76 -20.32 3.64
CA GLU A 337 -26.75 -20.50 2.58
C GLU A 337 -26.27 -21.49 1.50
N GLN A 338 -24.97 -21.48 1.16
CA GLN A 338 -24.37 -22.49 0.27
C GLN A 338 -24.17 -23.86 0.94
N GLY A 339 -24.68 -24.07 2.17
CA GLY A 339 -24.50 -25.29 2.94
C GLY A 339 -23.07 -25.50 3.47
N LEU A 340 -22.23 -24.46 3.45
CA LEU A 340 -20.84 -24.53 3.86
C LEU A 340 -20.69 -24.15 5.34
N GLU A 341 -19.94 -24.96 6.08
CA GLU A 341 -19.58 -24.64 7.45
C GLU A 341 -18.36 -23.69 7.43
N ALA A 342 -18.53 -22.48 7.98
CA ALA A 342 -17.53 -21.41 7.93
C ALA A 342 -17.39 -20.70 9.28
N LYS A 343 -16.18 -20.20 9.56
CA LYS A 343 -15.88 -19.40 10.75
C LYS A 343 -14.89 -18.29 10.45
N ILE A 344 -15.06 -17.14 11.11
CA ILE A 344 -14.06 -16.07 11.15
C ILE A 344 -12.98 -16.49 12.15
N ILE A 345 -11.71 -16.41 11.73
CA ILE A 345 -10.54 -16.67 12.57
C ILE A 345 -9.70 -15.39 12.60
N PRO A 346 -9.25 -14.94 13.79
CA PRO A 346 -8.28 -13.86 13.88
C PRO A 346 -6.89 -14.39 13.51
N VAL A 347 -6.16 -13.63 12.70
CA VAL A 347 -4.92 -14.06 12.04
C VAL A 347 -3.75 -13.14 12.37
N MET A 348 -3.98 -11.82 12.46
CA MET A 348 -2.89 -10.83 12.52
C MET A 348 -3.03 -9.89 13.71
N ASN A 349 -1.90 -9.29 14.10
CA ASN A 349 -1.87 -8.20 15.07
C ASN A 349 -2.45 -6.93 14.43
N LYS A 350 -3.62 -6.49 14.90
CA LYS A 350 -4.33 -5.28 14.43
C LYS A 350 -3.46 -4.01 14.42
N ARG A 351 -2.46 -3.92 15.33
CA ARG A 351 -1.52 -2.77 15.36
C ARG A 351 -0.51 -2.77 14.21
N LEU A 352 -0.31 -3.90 13.53
CA LEU A 352 0.62 -4.05 12.40
C LEU A 352 -0.08 -4.24 11.05
N SER A 353 -1.23 -4.91 11.02
CA SER A 353 -2.10 -4.94 9.84
C SER A 353 -3.58 -4.79 10.22
N PRO A 354 -4.34 -3.91 9.55
CA PRO A 354 -5.80 -3.85 9.68
C PRO A 354 -6.50 -5.06 9.04
N ARG A 355 -5.82 -5.91 8.26
CA ARG A 355 -6.40 -7.12 7.64
C ARG A 355 -6.33 -8.30 8.60
N ALA A 356 -6.97 -8.17 9.76
CA ALA A 356 -6.69 -9.04 10.89
C ALA A 356 -7.42 -10.39 10.88
N TYR A 357 -8.34 -10.63 9.95
CA TYR A 357 -9.23 -11.79 9.94
C TYR A 357 -9.18 -12.58 8.63
N ALA A 358 -9.48 -13.87 8.72
CA ALA A 358 -9.78 -14.73 7.59
C ALA A 358 -11.06 -15.53 7.86
N ILE A 359 -11.86 -15.76 6.82
CA ILE A 359 -12.94 -16.74 6.85
C ILE A 359 -12.34 -18.08 6.42
N VAL A 360 -12.49 -19.10 7.26
CA VAL A 360 -12.12 -20.48 6.95
C VAL A 360 -13.39 -21.31 6.87
N SER A 361 -13.56 -22.00 5.76
CA SER A 361 -14.66 -22.93 5.52
C SER A 361 -14.15 -24.31 5.13
N ARG A 362 -14.98 -25.34 5.34
CA ARG A 362 -14.72 -26.71 4.92
C ARG A 362 -15.95 -27.25 4.19
N LYS A 363 -15.74 -27.82 3.02
CA LYS A 363 -16.76 -28.66 2.38
C LYS A 363 -16.86 -29.95 3.18
N ARG A 364 -18.07 -30.36 3.56
CA ARG A 364 -18.31 -31.70 4.13
C ARG A 364 -17.99 -32.75 3.05
N GLN A 365 -17.32 -33.83 3.45
CA GLN A 365 -17.03 -34.97 2.58
C GLN A 365 -18.31 -35.75 2.29
#